data_AF-A0AAX3KQZ3-F1
#
_entry.id   AF-A0AAX3KQZ3-F1
#
_cell.length_a   1.000
_cell.length_b   1.000
_cell.length_c   1.000
_cell.angle_alpha   90.00
_cell.angle_beta   90.00
_cell.angle_gamma   90.00
#
_symmetry.space_group_name_H-M   'P 1'
#
loop_
_entity.id
_entity.type
_entity.pdbx_description
1 polymer ?
#
loop_
_entity_poly.entity_id
_entity_poly.type
_entity_poly.pdbx_seq_one_letter_code
_entity_poly.pdbx_strand_id
1 'polypeptide(L)'
;MPSAHIITLSSGLPVPVVQYNSTIDGDGFYVSYNDYDTGPELYGCDTTALVFGQMQAFYILNGDHRAAYAALIPQGYEACLDYFKANIEQANIRSDRLPHAGCV
;
A
#
# COMPACT_ATOMS: atom_id res chain seq x y z
N MET A 1 9.50 1.57 10.75
CA MET A 1 10.98 1.36 10.88
C MET A 1 11.47 0.83 9.54
N PRO A 2 12.34 1.56 8.83
CA PRO A 2 12.82 1.13 7.52
C PRO A 2 13.64 -0.17 7.62
N SER A 3 13.50 -1.05 6.63
CA SER A 3 14.32 -2.24 6.48
C SER A 3 15.47 -1.98 5.51
N ALA A 4 16.68 -2.43 5.84
CA ALA A 4 17.86 -2.27 4.99
C ALA A 4 18.33 -3.63 4.48
N HIS A 5 18.52 -3.75 3.17
CA HIS A 5 19.04 -4.94 2.52
C HIS A 5 20.11 -4.57 1.49
N ILE A 6 21.04 -5.49 1.23
CA ILE A 6 22.06 -5.31 0.19
C ILE A 6 21.57 -5.99 -1.08
N ILE A 7 21.53 -5.25 -2.19
CA ILE A 7 21.41 -5.84 -3.53
C ILE A 7 22.78 -5.87 -4.20
N THR A 8 23.06 -6.90 -4.97
CA THR A 8 24.26 -6.98 -5.80
C THR A 8 23.87 -6.64 -7.23
N LEU A 9 24.44 -5.57 -7.77
CA LEU A 9 24.23 -5.21 -9.17
C LEU A 9 24.87 -6.23 -10.10
N SER A 10 24.48 -6.24 -11.37
CA SER A 10 25.12 -7.07 -12.40
C SER A 10 26.63 -6.80 -12.56
N SER A 11 27.10 -5.62 -12.14
CA SER A 11 28.52 -5.27 -12.05
C SER A 11 29.26 -5.91 -10.86
N GLY A 12 28.55 -6.61 -9.97
CA GLY A 12 29.10 -7.14 -8.71
C GLY A 12 29.18 -6.13 -7.58
N LEU A 13 28.78 -4.87 -7.79
CA LEU A 13 28.79 -3.83 -6.75
C LEU A 13 27.65 -4.07 -5.73
N PRO A 14 27.95 -4.20 -4.42
CA PRO A 14 26.92 -4.25 -3.39
C PRO A 14 26.39 -2.84 -3.12
N VAL A 15 25.07 -2.68 -3.15
CA VAL A 15 24.39 -1.40 -2.89
C VAL A 15 23.40 -1.59 -1.73
N PRO A 16 23.49 -0.79 -0.66
CA PRO A 16 22.47 -0.79 0.38
C PRO A 16 21.20 -0.13 -0.16
N VAL A 17 20.07 -0.83 -0.04
CA VAL A 17 18.74 -0.31 -0.34
C VAL A 17 17.98 -0.21 0.96
N VAL A 18 17.45 0.99 1.23
CA VAL A 18 16.58 1.26 2.36
C VAL A 18 15.14 1.22 1.85
N GLN A 19 14.36 0.28 2.38
CA GLN A 19 12.94 0.16 2.11
C GLN A 19 12.16 0.74 3.30
N TYR A 20 11.43 1.82 3.05
CA TYR A 20 10.62 2.47 4.08
C TYR A 20 9.28 1.77 4.31
N ASN A 21 8.64 1.33 3.23
CA ASN A 21 7.33 0.68 3.29
C ASN A 21 7.43 -0.78 3.72
N SER A 22 6.57 -1.21 4.64
CA SER A 22 6.34 -2.63 4.92
C SER A 22 5.22 -3.16 4.04
N THR A 23 5.43 -4.29 3.34
CA THR A 23 4.44 -4.86 2.42
C THR A 23 3.90 -6.21 2.86
N ILE A 24 2.65 -6.51 2.49
CA ILE A 24 2.04 -7.84 2.57
C ILE A 24 1.50 -8.18 1.18
N ASP A 25 2.04 -9.23 0.57
CA ASP A 25 1.70 -9.62 -0.80
C ASP A 25 0.37 -10.38 -0.88
N GLY A 26 -0.41 -10.05 -1.91
CA GLY A 26 -1.56 -10.82 -2.37
C GLY A 26 -1.37 -11.26 -3.83
N ASP A 27 -2.31 -12.04 -4.37
CA ASP A 27 -2.23 -12.47 -5.77
C ASP A 27 -2.69 -11.33 -6.70
N GLY A 28 -1.73 -10.66 -7.35
CA GLY A 28 -2.00 -9.55 -8.26
C GLY A 28 -2.27 -8.20 -7.58
N PHE A 29 -1.99 -8.08 -6.28
CA PHE A 29 -2.09 -6.83 -5.49
C PHE A 29 -1.19 -6.94 -4.27
N TYR A 30 -0.98 -5.84 -3.55
CA TYR A 30 -0.29 -5.87 -2.25
C TYR A 30 -0.76 -4.75 -1.34
N VAL A 31 -0.50 -4.90 -0.05
CA VAL A 31 -0.77 -3.88 0.96
C VAL A 31 0.54 -3.26 1.39
N SER A 32 0.63 -1.93 1.39
CA SER A 32 1.83 -1.17 1.73
C SER A 32 1.54 -0.24 2.89
N TYR A 33 2.26 -0.41 4.00
CA TYR A 33 2.22 0.49 5.14
C TYR A 33 3.42 1.43 5.14
N ASN A 34 3.15 2.72 5.32
CA ASN A 34 4.15 3.78 5.36
C ASN A 34 4.05 4.55 6.69
N ASP A 35 5.06 4.43 7.54
CA ASP A 35 5.22 5.19 8.79
C ASP A 35 6.28 6.29 8.69
N TYR A 36 6.79 6.54 7.49
CA TYR A 36 7.93 7.42 7.27
C TYR A 36 7.51 8.78 6.71
N ASP A 37 6.71 8.81 5.64
CA ASP A 37 6.32 10.05 4.94
C ASP A 37 5.14 10.78 5.62
N THR A 38 5.21 10.94 6.93
CA THR A 38 4.12 11.44 7.79
C THR A 38 4.00 12.97 7.83
N GLY A 39 4.90 13.69 7.16
CA GLY A 39 4.89 15.16 7.13
C GLY A 39 3.61 15.73 6.51
N PRO A 40 3.17 16.93 6.92
CA PRO A 40 1.90 17.53 6.48
C PRO A 40 1.84 17.82 4.97
N GLU A 41 2.98 17.99 4.31
CA GLU A 41 3.06 18.18 2.85
C GLU A 41 3.00 16.87 2.05
N LEU A 42 3.14 15.73 2.74
CA LEU A 42 3.10 14.39 2.17
C LEU A 42 1.75 13.74 2.50
N TYR A 43 1.72 12.80 3.45
CA TYR A 43 0.49 12.11 3.86
C TYR A 43 -0.12 12.66 5.16
N GLY A 44 0.62 13.46 5.93
CA GLY A 44 0.17 14.04 7.20
C GLY A 44 0.01 13.07 8.37
N CYS A 45 0.14 11.77 8.11
CA CYS A 45 0.12 10.69 9.10
C CYS A 45 0.67 9.41 8.46
N ASP A 46 0.77 8.34 9.25
CA ASP A 46 0.99 7.00 8.72
C ASP A 46 -0.12 6.64 7.73
N THR A 47 0.19 5.81 6.74
CA THR A 47 -0.82 5.35 5.78
C THR A 47 -0.72 3.87 5.49
N THR A 48 -1.86 3.28 5.14
CA THR A 48 -1.93 1.93 4.61
C THR A 48 -2.60 1.98 3.25
N ALA A 49 -1.86 1.59 2.22
CA ALA A 49 -2.32 1.55 0.83
C ALA A 49 -2.63 0.10 0.41
N LEU A 50 -3.82 -0.11 -0.15
CA LEU A 50 -4.10 -1.26 -1.02
C LEU A 50 -3.66 -0.88 -2.45
N VAL A 51 -2.68 -1.60 -2.98
CA VAL A 51 -2.10 -1.35 -4.30
C VAL A 51 -2.55 -2.42 -5.27
N PHE A 52 -3.23 -2.02 -6.34
CA PHE A 52 -3.68 -2.94 -7.39
C PHE A 52 -2.59 -3.18 -8.43
N GLY A 53 -2.41 -4.45 -8.82
CA GLY A 53 -1.42 -4.85 -9.81
C GLY A 53 0.01 -4.47 -9.40
N GLN A 54 0.82 -4.15 -10.39
CA GLN A 54 2.15 -3.54 -10.18
C GLN A 54 2.02 -2.02 -10.21
N MET A 55 1.42 -1.43 -9.16
CA MET A 55 1.28 0.02 -8.98
C MET A 55 0.30 0.71 -9.96
N GLN A 56 -0.79 0.02 -10.34
CA GLN A 56 -1.77 0.57 -11.29
C GLN A 56 -2.80 1.49 -10.63
N ALA A 57 -3.10 1.26 -9.34
CA ALA A 57 -3.95 2.12 -8.52
C ALA A 57 -3.55 2.01 -7.04
N PHE A 58 -3.75 3.10 -6.30
CA PHE A 58 -3.43 3.23 -4.88
C PHE A 58 -4.65 3.66 -4.08
N TYR A 59 -5.22 2.74 -3.29
CA TYR A 59 -6.32 3.03 -2.38
C TYR A 59 -5.79 3.20 -0.96
N ILE A 60 -5.69 4.45 -0.51
CA ILE A 60 -4.88 4.83 0.65
C ILE A 60 -5.79 5.24 1.82
N LEU A 61 -5.66 4.57 2.96
CA LEU A 61 -6.28 4.95 4.22
C LEU A 61 -5.27 5.61 5.16
N ASN A 62 -5.74 6.57 5.95
CA ASN A 62 -4.98 7.15 7.06
C ASN A 62 -4.85 6.14 8.21
N GLY A 63 -3.64 5.89 8.69
CA GLY A 63 -3.34 4.97 9.80
C GLY A 63 -2.82 3.59 9.38
N ASP A 64 -2.62 2.73 10.39
CA ASP A 64 -2.19 1.33 10.22
C ASP A 64 -3.40 0.39 10.14
N HIS A 65 -3.68 -0.12 8.95
CA HIS A 65 -4.77 -1.06 8.66
C HIS A 65 -4.25 -2.47 8.34
N ARG A 66 -2.96 -2.75 8.54
CA ARG A 66 -2.33 -4.02 8.14
C ARG A 66 -3.03 -5.24 8.74
N ALA A 67 -3.46 -5.17 10.00
CA ALA A 67 -4.13 -6.29 10.66
C ALA A 67 -5.46 -6.67 9.97
N ALA A 68 -6.24 -5.67 9.56
CA ALA A 68 -7.50 -5.89 8.86
C ALA A 68 -7.25 -6.47 7.47
N TYR A 69 -6.32 -5.87 6.72
CA TYR A 69 -5.96 -6.37 5.40
C TYR A 69 -5.34 -7.78 5.43
N ALA A 70 -4.49 -8.10 6.40
CA ALA A 70 -3.87 -9.42 6.52
C ALA A 70 -4.92 -10.55 6.65
N ALA A 71 -6.06 -10.27 7.29
CA ALA A 71 -7.17 -11.22 7.38
C ALA A 71 -7.98 -11.35 6.08
N LEU A 72 -7.90 -10.35 5.20
CA LEU A 72 -8.67 -10.27 3.94
C LEU A 72 -7.85 -10.69 2.71
N ILE A 73 -6.52 -10.58 2.75
CA ILE A 73 -5.63 -10.97 1.65
C ILE A 73 -5.93 -12.39 1.13
N PRO A 74 -6.14 -13.41 1.99
CA PRO A 74 -6.49 -14.76 1.51
C PRO A 74 -7.84 -14.85 0.77
N GLN A 75 -8.71 -13.84 0.93
CA GLN A 75 -10.01 -13.75 0.26
C GLN A 75 -9.93 -12.99 -1.07
N GLY A 76 -8.76 -12.42 -1.39
CA GLY A 76 -8.48 -11.76 -2.67
C GLY A 76 -8.70 -10.24 -2.65
N TYR A 77 -8.36 -9.64 -3.78
CA TYR A 77 -8.35 -8.19 -3.97
C TYR A 77 -9.72 -7.53 -3.70
N GLU A 78 -10.81 -8.15 -4.14
CA GLU A 78 -12.15 -7.59 -3.97
C GLU A 78 -12.53 -7.42 -2.50
N ALA A 79 -12.20 -8.39 -1.65
CA ALA A 79 -12.45 -8.29 -0.20
C ALA A 79 -11.65 -7.14 0.43
N CYS A 80 -10.40 -6.94 0.00
CA CYS A 80 -9.60 -5.80 0.42
C CYS A 80 -10.16 -4.47 -0.08
N LEU A 81 -10.63 -4.42 -1.34
CA LEU A 81 -11.22 -3.23 -1.92
C LEU A 81 -12.54 -2.86 -1.22
N ASP A 82 -13.35 -3.85 -0.84
CA ASP A 82 -14.57 -3.63 -0.08
C ASP A 82 -14.29 -3.10 1.33
N TYR A 83 -13.21 -3.55 1.97
CA TYR A 83 -12.73 -2.94 3.21
C TYR A 83 -12.34 -1.48 3.03
N PHE A 84 -11.63 -1.14 1.94
CA PHE A 84 -11.32 0.25 1.62
C PHE A 84 -12.60 1.09 1.44
N LYS A 85 -13.57 0.60 0.65
CA LYS A 85 -14.87 1.28 0.44
C LYS A 85 -15.63 1.49 1.77
N ALA A 86 -15.62 0.49 2.65
CA ALA A 86 -16.26 0.59 3.96
C ALA A 86 -15.60 1.62 4.89
N ASN A 87 -14.34 1.99 4.62
CA ASN A 87 -13.56 2.97 5.38
C ASN A 87 -13.26 4.24 4.56
N ILE A 88 -14.06 4.55 3.54
CA ILE A 88 -13.78 5.65 2.60
C ILE A 88 -13.68 7.02 3.29
N GLU A 89 -14.33 7.20 4.44
CA GLU A 89 -14.21 8.43 5.25
C GLU A 89 -12.81 8.64 5.84
N GLN A 90 -12.01 7.58 5.95
CA GLN A 90 -10.62 7.61 6.37
C GLN A 90 -9.65 7.65 5.18
N ALA A 91 -10.15 7.76 3.95
CA ALA A 91 -9.30 7.83 2.78
C ALA A 91 -8.37 9.05 2.85
N ASN A 92 -7.08 8.82 2.60
CA ASN A 92 -6.12 9.89 2.49
C ASN A 92 -6.43 10.75 1.25
N ILE A 93 -6.15 12.05 1.32
CA ILE A 93 -6.35 12.99 0.20
C ILE A 93 -5.58 12.59 -1.08
N ARG A 94 -4.50 11.80 -0.93
CA ARG A 94 -3.68 11.28 -2.03
C ARG A 94 -4.17 9.95 -2.61
N SER A 95 -5.26 9.36 -2.07
CA SER A 95 -5.82 8.12 -2.60
C SER A 95 -6.37 8.33 -4.01
N ASP A 96 -6.18 7.32 -4.87
CA ASP A 96 -6.88 7.25 -6.14
C ASP A 96 -8.39 7.15 -5.91
N ARG A 97 -9.15 7.64 -6.90
CA ARG A 97 -10.60 7.48 -6.93
C ARG A 97 -10.95 6.03 -7.22
N LEU A 98 -12.06 5.57 -6.66
CA LEU A 98 -12.62 4.27 -7.02
C LEU A 98 -12.81 4.18 -8.54
N PRO A 99 -12.57 3.01 -9.15
CA PRO A 99 -12.89 2.82 -10.56
C PRO A 99 -14.37 3.13 -10.74
N HIS A 100 -14.73 3.95 -11.74
CA HIS A 100 -16.13 4.06 -12.12
C HIS A 100 -16.59 2.66 -12.51
N ALA A 101 -17.69 2.18 -11.94
CA ALA A 101 -18.34 0.98 -12.43
C ALA A 101 -18.64 1.23 -13.92
N GLY A 102 -17.87 0.61 -14.80
CA GLY A 102 -18.14 0.66 -16.22
C GLY A 102 -19.50 0.02 -16.45
N CYS A 103 -20.50 0.82 -16.81
CA CYS A 103 -21.67 0.27 -17.47
C CYS A 103 -21.18 -0.38 -18.77
N VAL A 104 -21.21 -1.70 -18.82
CA VAL A 104 -21.24 -2.47 -20.07
C VAL A 104 -22.68 -2.81 -20.41
#